data_AF-A0A969V6U4-F1
#
_entry.id   AF-A0A969V6U4-F1
#
_cell.length_a   1.000
_cell.length_b   1.000
_cell.length_c   1.000
_cell.angle_alpha   90.00
_cell.angle_beta   90.00
_cell.angle_gamma   90.00
#
_symmetry.space_group_name_H-M   'P 1'
#
loop_
_entity.id
_entity.type
_entity.pdbx_description
1 polymer ?
#
loop_
_entity_poly.entity_id
_entity_poly.type
_entity_poly.pdbx_seq_one_letter_code
_entity_poly.pdbx_strand_id
1 'polypeptide(L)'
;MTKRMLHFGKMIMIGAIAQCMLGEFALASASSIHPPSPARIDSAKPVKALPNQKRSRFNRLDFSDLGRPRKRRGGGSRGSCLVANKPPLIALVPNIGAGLTVTESPTFWFYVPYTLTSDYSVEFVLKDNQDNTVYKNKFSGKGTSEGIVNLRLPSTISLEAGKDYDWYFLIYCDAQNQDKFVYVNGSVRRVEHPDLKRQLTSTSDQDRIAWYKAEGIWYEALTVMAERVSVSPQDDKIRQDWTDLLQSVGLEEVASEPFVSCCVPGK
;
A
#
# COMPACT_ATOMS: atom_id res chain seq x y z
N MET A 1 11.66 8.77 -58.55
CA MET A 1 11.57 7.43 -59.19
C MET A 1 12.17 6.47 -58.17
N THR A 2 11.45 5.55 -57.51
CA THR A 2 10.64 4.44 -58.06
C THR A 2 9.69 3.91 -56.95
N LYS A 3 8.46 3.54 -57.34
CA LYS A 3 7.36 2.96 -56.51
C LYS A 3 7.54 1.45 -56.26
N ARG A 4 7.01 0.92 -55.15
CA ARG A 4 6.43 -0.44 -54.97
C ARG A 4 5.42 -0.38 -53.80
N MET A 5 4.10 -0.24 -54.02
CA MET A 5 3.06 -1.30 -54.17
C MET A 5 3.19 -2.45 -53.15
N LEU A 6 2.35 -2.47 -52.10
CA LEU A 6 0.98 -3.06 -51.98
C LEU A 6 0.95 -4.60 -52.00
N HIS A 7 0.57 -5.20 -50.87
CA HIS A 7 -0.02 -6.54 -50.83
C HIS A 7 -1.35 -6.49 -50.06
N PHE A 8 -2.42 -6.85 -50.79
CA PHE A 8 -3.75 -7.18 -50.31
C PHE A 8 -3.81 -8.71 -50.09
N GLY A 9 -4.61 -9.15 -49.11
CA GLY A 9 -4.99 -10.57 -48.94
C GLY A 9 -6.13 -10.72 -47.94
N LYS A 10 -7.32 -11.06 -48.45
CA LYS A 10 -8.62 -11.27 -47.78
C LYS A 10 -8.97 -12.76 -47.78
N MET A 11 -9.63 -13.29 -46.74
CA MET A 11 -10.60 -14.44 -46.72
C MET A 11 -10.87 -14.78 -45.23
N ILE A 12 -12.03 -14.57 -44.58
CA ILE A 12 -13.43 -15.06 -44.70
C ILE A 12 -13.59 -16.59 -44.72
N MET A 13 -14.26 -17.15 -43.68
CA MET A 13 -15.49 -17.99 -43.68
C MET A 13 -15.53 -18.97 -42.47
N ILE A 14 -16.49 -18.80 -41.54
CA ILE A 14 -17.72 -19.60 -41.29
C ILE A 14 -17.51 -20.93 -40.53
N GLY A 15 -18.32 -21.13 -39.47
CA GLY A 15 -18.66 -22.47 -38.97
C GLY A 15 -19.27 -22.50 -37.57
N ALA A 16 -20.57 -22.21 -37.45
CA ALA A 16 -21.39 -22.62 -36.30
C ALA A 16 -21.82 -24.08 -36.48
N ILE A 17 -22.08 -24.82 -35.40
CA ILE A 17 -23.23 -25.74 -35.22
C ILE A 17 -23.26 -26.23 -33.76
N ALA A 18 -24.47 -26.18 -33.21
CA ALA A 18 -24.88 -26.63 -31.89
C ALA A 18 -25.16 -28.14 -31.86
N GLN A 19 -25.03 -28.78 -30.69
CA GLN A 19 -25.88 -29.92 -30.33
C GLN A 19 -25.95 -30.13 -28.82
N CYS A 20 -27.16 -29.89 -28.29
CA CYS A 20 -27.70 -30.47 -27.06
C CYS A 20 -27.81 -31.99 -27.20
N MET A 21 -27.52 -32.74 -26.13
CA MET A 21 -28.20 -34.00 -25.84
C MET A 21 -28.40 -34.16 -24.33
N LEU A 22 -29.64 -34.52 -24.00
CA LEU A 22 -30.23 -35.01 -22.74
C LEU A 22 -29.41 -36.22 -22.26
N GLY A 23 -29.22 -36.54 -20.98
CA GLY A 23 -30.08 -36.49 -19.80
C GLY A 23 -30.13 -37.92 -19.25
N GLU A 24 -29.83 -38.15 -17.97
CA GLU A 24 -30.20 -39.41 -17.30
C GLU A 24 -30.27 -39.24 -15.78
N PHE A 25 -31.46 -39.56 -15.27
CA PHE A 25 -31.84 -39.64 -13.86
C PHE A 25 -31.39 -41.00 -13.29
N ALA A 26 -30.79 -41.01 -12.10
CA ALA A 26 -30.69 -42.21 -11.30
C ALA A 26 -31.16 -41.92 -9.86
N LEU A 27 -32.10 -42.76 -9.42
CA LEU A 27 -32.90 -42.71 -8.22
C LEU A 27 -32.06 -42.91 -6.94
N ALA A 28 -32.23 -42.02 -5.96
CA ALA A 28 -31.78 -42.24 -4.59
C ALA A 28 -32.86 -43.06 -3.84
N SER A 29 -32.48 -44.24 -3.35
CA SER A 29 -33.30 -45.05 -2.46
C SER A 29 -33.14 -44.60 -1.00
N ALA A 30 -34.27 -44.38 -0.34
CA ALA A 30 -34.36 -44.11 1.10
C ALA A 30 -34.37 -45.42 1.89
N SER A 31 -33.62 -45.47 3.00
CA SER A 31 -33.75 -46.50 4.04
C SER A 31 -33.87 -45.84 5.41
N SER A 32 -34.87 -46.31 6.17
CA SER A 32 -35.32 -45.73 7.43
C SER A 32 -34.86 -46.57 8.64
N ILE A 33 -34.38 -45.87 9.68
CA ILE A 33 -34.55 -46.09 11.15
C ILE A 33 -33.95 -47.35 11.79
N HIS A 34 -33.00 -47.17 12.72
CA HIS A 34 -33.19 -47.30 14.20
C HIS A 34 -31.90 -46.95 14.99
N PRO A 35 -32.02 -46.39 16.21
CA PRO A 35 -30.88 -46.00 17.04
C PRO A 35 -30.45 -47.12 18.00
N PRO A 36 -29.22 -47.03 18.54
CA PRO A 36 -29.06 -47.35 19.95
C PRO A 36 -28.17 -46.36 20.70
N SER A 37 -28.45 -46.21 21.99
CA SER A 37 -27.62 -45.61 23.04
C SER A 37 -27.53 -46.64 24.17
N PRO A 38 -26.70 -46.49 25.23
CA PRO A 38 -25.43 -45.77 25.38
C PRO A 38 -24.32 -46.71 25.93
N ALA A 39 -23.06 -46.28 25.91
CA ALA A 39 -22.04 -46.84 26.81
C ALA A 39 -21.01 -45.78 27.22
N ARG A 40 -20.68 -45.80 28.52
CA ARG A 40 -19.84 -44.86 29.24
C ARG A 40 -18.56 -45.57 29.68
N ILE A 41 -17.50 -44.78 29.84
CA ILE A 41 -16.24 -45.02 30.57
C ILE A 41 -15.21 -45.87 29.81
N ASP A 42 -14.08 -45.26 29.43
CA ASP A 42 -12.81 -45.61 30.07
C ASP A 42 -11.73 -44.55 29.89
N SER A 43 -10.98 -44.33 30.98
CA SER A 43 -9.77 -43.53 31.05
C SER A 43 -8.58 -44.32 30.52
N ALA A 44 -7.76 -43.72 29.66
CA ALA A 44 -6.37 -44.14 29.50
C ALA A 44 -5.50 -43.00 28.92
N LYS A 45 -4.62 -42.44 29.75
CA LYS A 45 -3.27 -41.98 29.32
C LYS A 45 -2.43 -43.26 29.04
N PRO A 46 -1.28 -43.28 28.29
CA PRO A 46 -0.21 -42.28 28.40
C PRO A 46 0.83 -42.14 27.23
N VAL A 47 1.83 -41.27 27.48
CA VAL A 47 3.25 -41.27 27.03
C VAL A 47 3.73 -40.48 25.77
N LYS A 48 4.49 -39.43 26.10
CA LYS A 48 5.74 -38.83 25.53
C LYS A 48 5.98 -38.83 24.01
N ALA A 49 6.30 -37.64 23.49
CA ALA A 49 7.65 -37.34 22.97
C ALA A 49 7.86 -35.81 22.94
N LEU A 50 9.01 -35.35 23.45
CA LEU A 50 9.56 -34.03 23.15
C LEU A 50 10.45 -34.19 21.91
N PRO A 51 10.19 -33.47 20.81
CA PRO A 51 11.25 -33.12 19.88
C PRO A 51 11.66 -31.67 20.13
N ASN A 52 12.88 -31.54 20.63
CA ASN A 52 13.70 -30.35 20.51
C ASN A 52 13.85 -30.00 19.02
N GLN A 53 13.25 -28.89 18.58
CA GLN A 53 13.79 -28.18 17.43
C GLN A 53 13.51 -26.69 17.56
N LYS A 54 14.55 -26.02 18.04
CA LYS A 54 14.92 -24.62 17.83
C LYS A 54 14.65 -24.22 16.36
N ARG A 55 13.40 -23.92 16.01
CA ARG A 55 13.01 -23.37 14.71
C ARG A 55 12.64 -21.91 14.89
N SER A 56 13.56 -21.06 14.43
CA SER A 56 13.35 -19.70 13.96
C SER A 56 12.31 -18.85 14.70
N ARG A 57 12.79 -17.99 15.60
CA ARG A 57 12.04 -16.86 16.19
C ARG A 57 11.77 -15.72 15.18
N PHE A 58 11.74 -16.01 13.89
CA PHE A 58 11.37 -15.08 12.84
C PHE A 58 10.10 -15.58 12.17
N ASN A 59 8.93 -15.28 12.75
CA ASN A 59 7.73 -15.24 11.93
C ASN A 59 6.59 -14.42 12.54
N ARG A 60 6.10 -13.51 11.69
CA ARG A 60 4.82 -12.77 11.73
C ARG A 60 4.62 -11.85 12.94
N LEU A 61 5.04 -10.59 12.76
CA LEU A 61 4.32 -9.47 13.37
C LEU A 61 2.91 -9.47 12.81
N ASP A 62 1.96 -9.82 13.67
CA ASP A 62 0.53 -9.77 13.41
C ASP A 62 0.02 -8.35 13.71
N PHE A 63 -0.28 -7.61 12.63
CA PHE A 63 -0.76 -6.24 12.72
C PHE A 63 -2.26 -6.13 13.03
N SER A 64 -2.94 -7.25 13.29
CA SER A 64 -4.35 -7.25 13.76
C SER A 64 -4.53 -6.43 15.05
N ASP A 65 -3.47 -6.30 15.85
CA ASP A 65 -3.44 -5.55 17.12
C ASP A 65 -3.30 -4.02 16.94
N LEU A 66 -3.01 -3.53 15.72
CA LEU A 66 -2.87 -2.08 15.45
C LEU A 66 -4.22 -1.36 15.30
N GLY A 67 -5.32 -2.10 15.11
CA GLY A 67 -6.70 -1.57 15.05
C GLY A 67 -6.93 -0.48 13.98
N ARG A 68 -8.18 0.00 13.91
CA ARG A 68 -8.60 1.09 13.00
C ARG A 68 -8.37 2.55 13.47
N PRO A 69 -7.69 2.88 14.59
CA PRO A 69 -7.37 4.29 14.83
C PRO A 69 -6.28 4.74 13.87
N ARG A 70 -6.53 5.90 13.25
CA ARG A 70 -5.60 6.53 12.33
C ARG A 70 -4.53 7.29 13.09
N LYS A 71 -3.29 7.05 12.72
CA LYS A 71 -2.08 7.56 13.34
C LYS A 71 -1.23 8.19 12.25
N ARG A 72 -1.56 9.43 11.94
CA ARG A 72 -0.80 10.27 11.01
C ARG A 72 0.57 10.70 11.56
N ARG A 73 0.71 10.75 12.89
CA ARG A 73 1.90 11.18 13.63
C ARG A 73 2.37 10.08 14.58
N GLY A 74 3.66 9.74 14.55
CA GLY A 74 4.29 8.59 15.22
C GLY A 74 4.38 8.58 16.75
N GLY A 75 3.42 9.16 17.49
CA GLY A 75 3.57 9.41 18.95
C GLY A 75 3.37 8.21 19.90
N GLY A 76 2.52 7.23 19.56
CA GLY A 76 2.19 6.08 20.41
C GLY A 76 2.83 4.78 19.92
N SER A 77 4.15 4.65 20.04
CA SER A 77 4.92 3.58 19.42
C SER A 77 5.66 2.74 20.46
N ARG A 78 5.73 1.42 20.22
CA ARG A 78 6.49 0.51 21.09
C ARG A 78 7.96 0.74 20.73
N GLY A 79 8.69 1.59 21.46
CA GLY A 79 10.11 1.86 21.22
C GLY A 79 10.44 3.31 20.79
N SER A 80 11.62 3.79 21.18
CA SER A 80 12.05 5.17 21.00
C SER A 80 12.97 5.33 19.79
N CYS A 81 12.42 5.44 18.56
CA CYS A 81 13.13 6.10 17.45
C CYS A 81 13.22 7.63 17.68
N LEU A 82 13.23 8.08 18.95
CA LEU A 82 13.02 9.48 19.30
C LEU A 82 14.26 10.28 18.97
N VAL A 83 14.09 11.27 18.12
CA VAL A 83 15.00 12.40 18.00
C VAL A 83 14.38 13.57 18.75
N ALA A 84 15.12 14.12 19.71
CA ALA A 84 14.69 15.33 20.40
C ALA A 84 14.62 16.51 19.42
N ASN A 85 13.66 17.41 19.64
CA ASN A 85 13.52 18.68 18.89
C ASN A 85 13.17 18.57 17.40
N LYS A 86 12.56 17.45 16.96
CA LYS A 86 11.99 17.30 15.62
C LYS A 86 10.55 16.82 15.66
N PRO A 87 9.73 17.12 14.63
CA PRO A 87 8.43 16.47 14.48
C PRO A 87 8.61 14.94 14.47
N PRO A 88 7.62 14.16 14.95
CA PRO A 88 7.70 12.71 14.88
C PRO A 88 7.65 12.22 13.42
N LEU A 89 7.78 10.90 13.21
CA LEU A 89 7.41 10.29 11.93
C LEU A 89 6.01 10.75 11.52
N ILE A 90 5.86 11.30 10.32
CA ILE A 90 4.60 11.86 9.82
C ILE A 90 4.25 11.24 8.47
N ALA A 91 2.99 10.87 8.29
CA ALA A 91 2.43 10.58 6.97
C ALA A 91 1.87 11.84 6.31
N LEU A 92 2.28 12.11 5.07
CA LEU A 92 1.81 13.25 4.29
C LEU A 92 0.47 12.89 3.63
N VAL A 93 -0.57 12.75 4.45
CA VAL A 93 -1.96 12.46 4.06
C VAL A 93 -2.92 13.43 4.72
N PRO A 94 -4.17 13.60 4.26
CA PRO A 94 -5.16 14.45 4.93
C PRO A 94 -5.41 14.03 6.38
N ASN A 95 -5.85 14.97 7.22
CA ASN A 95 -6.12 14.70 8.64
C ASN A 95 -7.40 13.86 8.87
N ILE A 96 -8.35 13.89 7.93
CA ILE A 96 -9.65 13.22 8.01
C ILE A 96 -9.91 12.51 6.68
N GLY A 97 -10.52 11.32 6.73
CA GLY A 97 -10.97 10.61 5.53
C GLY A 97 -9.84 9.95 4.72
N ALA A 98 -10.19 8.98 3.87
CA ALA A 98 -9.21 8.36 2.99
C ALA A 98 -8.68 9.38 1.96
N GLY A 99 -7.38 9.34 1.67
CA GLY A 99 -6.88 10.05 0.50
C GLY A 99 -7.38 9.35 -0.77
N LEU A 100 -7.73 10.13 -1.79
CA LEU A 100 -8.15 9.58 -3.07
C LEU A 100 -6.96 9.46 -4.02
N THR A 101 -6.96 8.37 -4.80
CA THR A 101 -6.02 8.13 -5.90
C THR A 101 -6.79 7.78 -7.16
N VAL A 102 -6.29 8.19 -8.32
CA VAL A 102 -6.81 7.77 -9.63
C VAL A 102 -5.90 6.75 -10.31
N THR A 103 -4.67 6.60 -9.84
CA THR A 103 -3.73 5.57 -10.29
C THR A 103 -3.96 4.23 -9.60
N GLU A 104 -3.65 3.16 -10.33
CA GLU A 104 -3.59 1.78 -9.84
C GLU A 104 -2.46 1.53 -8.85
N SER A 105 -1.40 2.31 -8.97
CA SER A 105 -0.15 2.11 -8.25
C SER A 105 0.31 3.47 -7.68
N PRO A 106 -0.31 3.93 -6.58
CA PRO A 106 -0.01 5.22 -5.98
C PRO A 106 1.38 5.27 -5.33
N THR A 107 1.84 6.51 -5.16
CA THR A 107 3.01 6.85 -4.36
C THR A 107 2.57 7.42 -3.02
N PHE A 108 3.14 6.89 -1.94
CA PHE A 108 2.92 7.34 -0.57
C PHE A 108 4.11 8.19 -0.11
N TRP A 109 3.85 9.21 0.71
CA TRP A 109 4.85 10.19 1.13
C TRP A 109 4.89 10.30 2.65
N PHE A 110 6.11 10.36 3.20
CA PHE A 110 6.37 10.36 4.64
C PHE A 110 7.47 11.35 4.97
N TYR A 111 7.40 11.98 6.15
CA TYR A 111 8.53 12.68 6.75
C TYR A 111 9.18 11.77 7.78
N VAL A 112 10.47 11.52 7.62
CA VAL A 112 11.30 10.71 8.50
C VAL A 112 12.27 11.63 9.25
N PRO A 113 12.13 11.80 10.58
CA PRO A 113 12.90 12.80 11.35
C PRO A 113 14.31 12.36 11.73
N TYR A 114 14.82 11.26 11.19
CA TYR A 114 16.12 10.70 11.54
C TYR A 114 16.76 9.93 10.40
N THR A 115 18.09 9.92 10.39
CA THR A 115 18.88 9.09 9.48
C THR A 115 18.68 7.61 9.79
N LEU A 116 18.32 6.84 8.77
CA LEU A 116 18.19 5.39 8.86
C LEU A 116 19.54 4.73 8.54
N THR A 117 20.14 4.08 9.53
CA THR A 117 21.36 3.28 9.36
C THR A 117 21.02 1.85 8.91
N SER A 118 22.04 1.00 8.75
CA SER A 118 21.85 -0.43 8.45
C SER A 118 21.09 -1.20 9.52
N ASP A 119 21.00 -0.67 10.74
CA ASP A 119 20.32 -1.32 11.86
C ASP A 119 18.81 -1.03 11.85
N TYR A 120 18.37 -0.09 11.00
CA TYR A 120 16.97 0.24 10.80
C TYR A 120 16.44 -0.48 9.57
N SER A 121 15.23 -1.02 9.69
CA SER A 121 14.46 -1.52 8.55
C SER A 121 13.14 -0.78 8.46
N VAL A 122 12.71 -0.54 7.22
CA VAL A 122 11.43 0.07 6.90
C VAL A 122 10.51 -1.05 6.41
N GLU A 123 9.27 -1.07 6.84
CA GLU A 123 8.26 -1.99 6.31
C GLU A 123 7.03 -1.22 5.88
N PHE A 124 6.55 -1.53 4.68
CA PHE A 124 5.29 -1.03 4.17
C PHE A 124 4.32 -2.20 4.03
N VAL A 125 3.13 -2.02 4.57
CA VAL A 125 2.04 -3.00 4.53
C VAL A 125 0.81 -2.31 3.97
N LEU A 126 0.17 -2.94 2.98
CA LEU A 126 -1.11 -2.54 2.42
C LEU A 126 -2.10 -3.68 2.64
N LYS A 127 -3.26 -3.36 3.19
CA LYS A 127 -4.35 -4.28 3.45
C LYS A 127 -5.63 -3.83 2.76
N ASP A 128 -6.46 -4.78 2.35
CA ASP A 128 -7.80 -4.49 1.85
C ASP A 128 -8.79 -4.25 3.01
N ASN A 129 -10.05 -3.97 2.67
CA ASN A 129 -11.13 -3.75 3.63
C ASN A 129 -11.52 -4.97 4.48
N GLN A 130 -11.01 -6.15 4.14
CA GLN A 130 -11.18 -7.41 4.88
C GLN A 130 -9.95 -7.72 5.75
N ASP A 131 -9.01 -6.78 5.87
CA ASP A 131 -7.74 -6.91 6.58
C ASP A 131 -6.77 -7.92 5.94
N ASN A 132 -7.02 -8.36 4.70
CA ASN A 132 -6.10 -9.21 3.96
C ASN A 132 -4.90 -8.38 3.49
N THR A 133 -3.69 -8.91 3.65
CA THR A 133 -2.48 -8.25 3.15
C THR A 133 -2.40 -8.36 1.62
N VAL A 134 -2.51 -7.23 0.94
CA VAL A 134 -2.42 -7.09 -0.52
C VAL A 134 -0.97 -6.86 -0.95
N TYR A 135 -0.22 -6.12 -0.15
CA TYR A 135 1.20 -5.89 -0.38
C TYR A 135 1.95 -5.76 0.94
N LYS A 136 3.13 -6.36 1.02
CA LYS A 136 4.01 -6.24 2.17
C LYS A 136 5.45 -6.34 1.69
N ASN A 137 6.27 -5.36 2.07
CA ASN A 137 7.68 -5.38 1.73
C ASN A 137 8.54 -4.72 2.81
N LYS A 138 9.75 -5.24 2.99
CA LYS A 138 10.78 -4.69 3.88
C LYS A 138 11.92 -4.09 3.05
N PHE A 139 12.35 -2.90 3.44
CA PHE A 139 13.42 -2.14 2.81
C PHE A 139 14.54 -1.89 3.81
N SER A 140 15.77 -1.85 3.33
CA SER A 140 16.89 -1.43 4.18
C SER A 140 16.80 0.08 4.38
N GLY A 141 16.97 0.54 5.62
CA GLY A 141 17.08 1.97 5.91
C GLY A 141 18.40 2.58 5.42
N LYS A 142 19.43 1.76 5.20
CA LYS A 142 20.80 2.18 4.92
C LYS A 142 20.88 3.29 3.86
N GLY A 143 21.45 4.42 4.26
CA GLY A 143 21.73 5.55 3.36
C GLY A 143 20.56 6.52 3.21
N THR A 144 19.46 6.32 3.94
CA THR A 144 18.35 7.28 4.00
C THR A 144 18.68 8.35 5.05
N SER A 145 18.86 9.58 4.61
CA SER A 145 18.99 10.73 5.53
C SER A 145 17.61 11.12 6.09
N GLU A 146 17.60 11.97 7.11
CA GLU A 146 16.36 12.62 7.55
C GLU A 146 15.76 13.50 6.45
N GLY A 147 14.43 13.53 6.35
CA GLY A 147 13.71 14.30 5.34
C GLY A 147 12.43 13.63 4.84
N ILE A 148 11.93 14.12 3.72
CA ILE A 148 10.73 13.65 3.03
C ILE A 148 11.10 12.51 2.09
N VAL A 149 10.46 11.37 2.27
CA VAL A 149 10.66 10.15 1.48
C VAL A 149 9.38 9.74 0.79
N ASN A 150 9.52 8.98 -0.29
CA ASN A 150 8.40 8.36 -0.97
C ASN A 150 8.54 6.83 -1.07
N LEU A 151 7.41 6.17 -1.19
CA LEU A 151 7.30 4.76 -1.54
C LEU A 151 6.23 4.60 -2.62
N ARG A 152 6.65 4.13 -3.80
CA ARG A 152 5.74 3.78 -4.88
C ARG A 152 5.38 2.31 -4.80
N LEU A 153 4.09 1.99 -4.92
CA LEU A 153 3.68 0.60 -5.09
C LEU A 153 4.32 0.03 -6.37
N PRO A 154 4.75 -1.25 -6.37
CA PRO A 154 5.23 -1.86 -7.60
C PRO A 154 4.06 -2.00 -8.59
N SER A 155 4.37 -1.97 -9.89
CA SER A 155 3.35 -2.12 -10.95
C SER A 155 2.69 -3.50 -10.98
N THR A 156 3.24 -4.48 -10.25
CA THR A 156 2.65 -5.80 -10.05
C THR A 156 1.48 -5.79 -9.09
N ILE A 157 1.29 -4.71 -8.33
CA ILE A 157 0.16 -4.49 -7.44
C ILE A 157 -0.71 -3.38 -8.03
N SER A 158 -1.99 -3.69 -8.23
CA SER A 158 -2.98 -2.76 -8.78
C SER A 158 -4.15 -2.64 -7.80
N LEU A 159 -4.39 -1.41 -7.32
CA LEU A 159 -5.55 -1.12 -6.49
C LEU A 159 -6.80 -1.19 -7.36
N GLU A 160 -7.87 -1.79 -6.86
CA GLU A 160 -9.14 -1.86 -7.57
C GLU A 160 -9.94 -0.57 -7.38
N ALA A 161 -10.59 -0.13 -8.45
CA ALA A 161 -11.50 0.99 -8.45
C ALA A 161 -12.62 0.81 -7.41
N GLY A 162 -12.95 1.90 -6.72
CA GLY A 162 -14.03 1.95 -5.73
C GLY A 162 -13.69 1.31 -4.38
N LYS A 163 -12.52 0.66 -4.24
CA LYS A 163 -12.10 -0.01 -3.00
C LYS A 163 -11.22 0.87 -2.11
N ASP A 164 -11.44 0.72 -0.81
CA ASP A 164 -10.61 1.29 0.25
C ASP A 164 -9.54 0.28 0.66
N TYR A 165 -8.33 0.79 0.89
CA TYR A 165 -7.19 0.04 1.41
C TYR A 165 -6.59 0.80 2.59
N ASP A 166 -6.16 0.07 3.61
CA ASP A 166 -5.40 0.62 4.72
C ASP A 166 -3.92 0.33 4.53
N TRP A 167 -3.06 1.31 4.79
CA TRP A 167 -1.63 1.16 4.69
C TRP A 167 -0.95 1.51 6.01
N TYR A 168 0.21 0.88 6.24
CA TYR A 168 1.04 1.06 7.42
C TYR A 168 2.47 1.25 6.96
N PHE A 169 3.13 2.27 7.50
CA PHE A 169 4.54 2.54 7.30
C PHE A 169 5.23 2.43 8.65
N LEU A 170 6.11 1.46 8.78
CA LEU A 170 6.81 1.11 10.02
C LEU A 170 8.30 1.32 9.86
N ILE A 171 8.94 1.82 10.91
CA ILE A 171 10.39 1.85 11.04
C ILE A 171 10.77 1.10 12.31
N TYR A 172 11.52 0.02 12.14
CA TYR A 172 12.09 -0.75 13.24
C TYR A 172 13.36 -0.06 13.73
N CYS A 173 13.36 0.32 15.00
CA CYS A 173 14.42 1.12 15.64
C CYS A 173 15.58 0.28 16.16
N ASP A 174 15.44 -1.05 16.16
CA ASP A 174 16.38 -1.97 16.78
C ASP A 174 16.44 -3.26 15.92
N ALA A 175 17.61 -3.52 15.32
CA ALA A 175 17.83 -4.70 14.49
C ALA A 175 17.62 -6.03 15.23
N GLN A 176 17.85 -6.03 16.56
CA GLN A 176 17.77 -7.23 17.41
C GLN A 176 16.40 -7.37 18.06
N ASN A 177 15.62 -6.29 18.14
CA ASN A 177 14.30 -6.29 18.74
C ASN A 177 13.26 -5.59 17.84
N GLN A 178 12.57 -6.40 17.03
CA GLN A 178 11.52 -5.90 16.13
C GLN A 178 10.23 -5.48 16.85
N ASP A 179 10.12 -5.67 18.17
CA ASP A 179 9.03 -5.09 18.95
C ASP A 179 9.25 -3.59 19.20
N LYS A 180 10.45 -3.07 18.89
CA LYS A 180 10.78 -1.65 18.92
C LYS A 180 10.61 -1.00 17.55
N PHE A 181 9.44 -0.44 17.30
CA PHE A 181 9.14 0.26 16.06
C PHE A 181 8.31 1.52 16.28
N VAL A 182 8.52 2.50 15.40
CA VAL A 182 7.57 3.58 15.19
C VAL A 182 6.76 3.34 13.93
N TYR A 183 5.53 3.86 13.89
CA TYR A 183 4.69 3.71 12.70
C TYR A 183 3.70 4.84 12.55
N VAL A 184 3.30 5.03 11.30
CA VAL A 184 2.15 5.82 10.88
C VAL A 184 1.28 4.97 9.95
N ASN A 185 -0.02 5.27 9.90
CA ASN A 185 -0.97 4.59 9.03
C ASN A 185 -1.99 5.57 8.46
N GLY A 186 -2.70 5.11 7.43
CA GLY A 186 -3.80 5.82 6.82
C GLY A 186 -4.52 4.94 5.81
N SER A 187 -5.40 5.54 5.02
CA SER A 187 -6.20 4.82 4.03
C SER A 187 -6.10 5.50 2.67
N VAL A 188 -6.18 4.69 1.61
CA VAL A 188 -6.25 5.12 0.23
C VAL A 188 -7.48 4.51 -0.43
N ARG A 189 -8.21 5.31 -1.22
CA ARG A 189 -9.29 4.83 -2.06
C ARG A 189 -8.98 5.10 -3.51
N ARG A 190 -9.00 4.07 -4.36
CA ARG A 190 -8.93 4.29 -5.81
C ARG A 190 -10.29 4.70 -6.32
N VAL A 191 -10.37 5.81 -7.02
CA VAL A 191 -11.58 6.27 -7.71
C VAL A 191 -11.38 6.19 -9.21
N GLU A 192 -12.45 5.88 -9.95
CA GLU A 192 -12.41 5.98 -11.40
C GLU A 192 -12.69 7.41 -11.81
N HIS A 193 -11.93 7.86 -12.81
CA HIS A 193 -12.25 9.07 -13.52
C HIS A 193 -12.10 8.76 -15.02
N PRO A 194 -13.17 8.31 -15.69
CA PRO A 194 -13.13 7.80 -17.06
C PRO A 194 -12.52 8.80 -18.06
N ASP A 195 -12.68 10.09 -17.78
CA ASP A 195 -12.19 11.18 -18.62
C ASP A 195 -10.79 11.67 -18.25
N LEU A 196 -10.18 11.09 -17.21
CA LEU A 196 -8.89 11.54 -16.69
C LEU A 196 -7.80 11.51 -17.75
N LYS A 197 -7.68 10.39 -18.46
CA LYS A 197 -6.66 10.28 -19.52
C LYS A 197 -6.89 11.38 -20.54
N ARG A 198 -8.12 11.54 -21.05
CA ARG A 198 -8.46 12.59 -22.04
C ARG A 198 -8.19 14.01 -21.53
N GLN A 199 -8.55 14.31 -20.29
CA GLN A 199 -8.40 15.64 -19.68
C GLN A 199 -6.94 15.98 -19.35
N LEU A 200 -6.09 14.97 -19.06
CA LEU A 200 -4.72 15.17 -18.59
C LEU A 200 -3.62 14.81 -19.60
N THR A 201 -3.94 14.29 -20.79
CA THR A 201 -2.92 13.93 -21.81
C THR A 201 -2.13 15.11 -22.37
N SER A 202 -2.52 16.37 -22.10
CA SER A 202 -1.87 17.55 -22.70
C SER A 202 -1.90 18.80 -21.82
N THR A 203 -2.11 18.65 -20.52
CA THR A 203 -2.20 19.77 -19.57
C THR A 203 -0.87 19.96 -18.86
N SER A 204 -0.56 21.21 -18.51
CA SER A 204 0.64 21.51 -17.72
C SER A 204 0.55 20.83 -16.33
N ASP A 205 1.69 20.58 -15.68
CA ASP A 205 1.66 20.02 -14.32
C ASP A 205 0.86 20.89 -13.35
N GLN A 206 0.89 22.21 -13.53
CA GLN A 206 0.12 23.14 -12.71
C GLN A 206 -1.40 22.93 -12.88
N ASP A 207 -1.87 22.73 -14.12
CA ASP A 207 -3.28 22.45 -14.38
C ASP A 207 -3.68 21.07 -13.83
N ARG A 208 -2.80 20.07 -13.95
CA ARG A 208 -3.02 18.73 -13.36
C ARG A 208 -3.18 18.83 -11.84
N ILE A 209 -2.30 19.56 -11.16
CA ILE A 209 -2.36 19.77 -9.71
C ILE A 209 -3.66 20.49 -9.32
N ALA A 210 -4.04 21.55 -10.04
CA ALA A 210 -5.27 22.29 -9.77
C ALA A 210 -6.50 21.38 -9.88
N TRP A 211 -6.53 20.54 -10.93
CA TRP A 211 -7.58 19.56 -11.15
C TRP A 211 -7.61 18.51 -10.02
N TYR A 212 -6.47 17.91 -9.69
CA TYR A 212 -6.39 16.92 -8.61
C TYR A 212 -6.87 17.50 -7.27
N LYS A 213 -6.50 18.74 -6.95
CA LYS A 213 -6.97 19.43 -5.75
C LYS A 213 -8.49 19.66 -5.77
N ALA A 214 -9.04 20.09 -6.90
CA ALA A 214 -10.49 20.31 -7.05
C ALA A 214 -11.30 19.03 -6.88
N GLU A 215 -10.79 17.91 -7.37
CA GLU A 215 -11.42 16.59 -7.28
C GLU A 215 -11.08 15.82 -5.98
N GLY A 216 -10.29 16.41 -5.08
CA GLY A 216 -9.86 15.76 -3.83
C GLY A 216 -8.89 14.59 -4.02
N ILE A 217 -8.27 14.48 -5.20
CA ILE A 217 -7.27 13.46 -5.57
C ILE A 217 -5.92 13.80 -4.92
N TRP A 218 -5.78 13.40 -3.65
CA TRP A 218 -4.65 13.77 -2.81
C TRP A 218 -3.31 13.16 -3.28
N TYR A 219 -3.28 11.86 -3.57
CA TYR A 219 -2.02 11.16 -3.79
C TYR A 219 -1.28 11.66 -5.02
N GLU A 220 -2.00 11.95 -6.11
CA GLU A 220 -1.44 12.54 -7.32
C GLU A 220 -1.10 14.03 -7.14
N ALA A 221 -1.96 14.83 -6.50
CA ALA A 221 -1.66 16.24 -6.23
C ALA A 221 -0.34 16.39 -5.47
N LEU A 222 -0.18 15.61 -4.39
CA LEU A 222 1.01 15.62 -3.57
C LEU A 222 2.23 15.12 -4.35
N THR A 223 2.10 14.04 -5.12
CA THR A 223 3.21 13.46 -5.88
C THR A 223 3.72 14.43 -6.94
N VAL A 224 2.84 15.03 -7.74
CA VAL A 224 3.26 16.00 -8.78
C VAL A 224 3.89 17.23 -8.13
N MET A 225 3.36 17.74 -7.02
CA MET A 225 3.97 18.86 -6.31
C MET A 225 5.35 18.51 -5.75
N ALA A 226 5.50 17.36 -5.10
CA ALA A 226 6.77 16.90 -4.56
C ALA A 226 7.84 16.72 -5.65
N GLU A 227 7.47 16.17 -6.81
CA GLU A 227 8.36 16.04 -7.97
C GLU A 227 8.80 17.41 -8.49
N ARG A 228 7.89 18.38 -8.59
CA ARG A 228 8.22 19.75 -9.01
C ARG A 228 9.20 20.44 -8.07
N VAL A 229 8.97 20.37 -6.76
CA VAL A 229 9.90 20.96 -5.77
C VAL A 229 11.25 20.25 -5.82
N SER A 230 11.27 18.93 -5.99
CA SER A 230 12.51 18.15 -6.08
C SER A 230 13.38 18.54 -7.28
N VAL A 231 12.78 18.88 -8.42
CA VAL A 231 13.48 19.28 -9.64
C VAL A 231 13.85 20.77 -9.63
N SER A 232 13.04 21.62 -9.00
CA SER A 232 13.23 23.08 -8.96
C SER A 232 13.24 23.64 -7.52
N PRO A 233 14.18 23.20 -6.66
CA PRO A 233 14.17 23.55 -5.23
C PRO A 233 14.44 25.04 -4.95
N GLN A 234 14.96 25.79 -5.93
CA GLN A 234 15.24 27.22 -5.81
C GLN A 234 14.10 28.12 -6.29
N ASP A 235 13.02 27.56 -6.85
CA ASP A 235 11.87 28.33 -7.29
C ASP A 235 10.95 28.64 -6.09
N ASP A 236 10.94 29.90 -5.67
CA ASP A 236 10.16 30.39 -4.52
C ASP A 236 8.66 30.11 -4.69
N LYS A 237 8.13 30.21 -5.92
CA LYS A 237 6.72 29.98 -6.18
C LYS A 237 6.36 28.51 -6.02
N ILE A 238 7.19 27.60 -6.54
CA ILE A 238 6.99 26.16 -6.38
C ILE A 238 7.08 25.74 -4.90
N ARG A 239 7.99 26.34 -4.13
CA ARG A 239 8.09 26.09 -2.67
C ARG A 239 6.88 26.62 -1.92
N GLN A 240 6.35 27.78 -2.30
CA GLN A 240 5.14 28.33 -1.70
C GLN A 240 3.93 27.44 -2.00
N ASP A 241 3.75 27.03 -3.26
CA ASP A 241 2.66 26.12 -3.66
C ASP A 241 2.71 24.78 -2.87
N TRP A 242 3.91 24.28 -2.59
CA TRP A 242 4.13 23.08 -1.75
C TRP A 242 3.74 23.31 -0.30
N THR A 243 4.18 24.44 0.26
CA THR A 243 3.86 24.84 1.63
C THR A 243 2.36 25.00 1.80
N ASP A 244 1.68 25.68 0.87
CA ASP A 244 0.24 25.88 0.87
C ASP A 244 -0.53 24.55 0.78
N LEU A 245 -0.05 23.61 -0.06
CA LEU A 245 -0.64 22.28 -0.14
C LEU A 245 -0.54 21.53 1.19
N LEU A 246 0.63 21.52 1.84
CA LEU A 246 0.79 20.87 3.13
C LEU A 246 0.03 21.59 4.26
N GLN A 247 -0.01 22.92 4.24
CA GLN A 247 -0.78 23.72 5.19
C GLN A 247 -2.28 23.43 5.11
N SER A 248 -2.80 23.18 3.92
CA SER A 248 -4.23 22.83 3.73
C SER A 248 -4.67 21.60 4.53
N VAL A 249 -3.70 20.77 4.94
CA VAL A 249 -3.92 19.59 5.78
C VAL A 249 -3.18 19.68 7.12
N GLY A 250 -2.62 20.83 7.51
CA GLY A 250 -1.91 21.03 8.78
C GLY A 250 -0.56 20.31 8.87
N LEU A 251 0.24 20.34 7.80
CA LEU A 251 1.59 19.77 7.71
C LEU A 251 2.66 20.79 7.28
N GLU A 252 2.38 22.08 7.41
CA GLU A 252 3.31 23.15 7.05
C GLU A 252 4.67 23.03 7.77
N GLU A 253 4.68 22.45 8.97
CA GLU A 253 5.89 22.23 9.79
C GLU A 253 6.96 21.34 9.13
N VAL A 254 6.59 20.49 8.16
CA VAL A 254 7.55 19.66 7.41
C VAL A 254 7.76 20.17 5.99
N ALA A 255 7.19 21.32 5.61
CA ALA A 255 7.26 21.81 4.24
C ALA A 255 8.68 22.20 3.78
N SER A 256 9.53 22.62 4.72
CA SER A 256 10.93 22.99 4.47
C SER A 256 11.91 21.82 4.52
N GLU A 257 11.45 20.61 4.83
CA GLU A 257 12.30 19.44 4.98
C GLU A 257 12.79 18.94 3.60
N PRO A 258 14.03 18.45 3.49
CA PRO A 258 14.61 18.06 2.22
C PRO A 258 13.95 16.78 1.68
N PHE A 259 13.82 16.68 0.36
CA PHE A 259 13.49 15.41 -0.30
C PHE A 259 14.72 14.51 -0.32
N VAL A 260 14.57 13.27 0.16
CA VAL A 260 15.67 12.31 0.26
C VAL A 260 15.28 10.96 -0.33
N SER A 261 16.26 10.30 -0.95
CA SER A 261 16.05 8.93 -1.44
C SER A 261 15.93 7.98 -0.26
N CYS A 262 14.93 7.10 -0.30
CA CYS A 262 14.75 6.06 0.70
C CYS A 262 14.70 4.67 0.08
N CYS A 263 15.00 3.71 0.95
CA CYS A 263 14.35 2.42 0.95
C CYS A 263 14.76 1.59 -0.26
N VAL A 264 16.06 1.29 -0.34
CA VAL A 264 16.56 0.31 -1.31
C VAL A 264 15.99 -1.06 -0.93
N PRO A 265 15.42 -1.83 -1.88
CA PRO A 265 14.98 -3.19 -1.63
C PRO A 265 16.09 -3.97 -0.92
N GLY A 266 15.76 -4.61 0.21
CA GLY A 266 16.68 -5.51 0.89
C GLY A 266 17.10 -6.62 -0.06
N LYS A 267 18.38 -6.97 -0.07
CA LYS A 267 18.86 -8.19 -0.76
C LYS A 267 18.31 -9.44 -0.07
#